data_AF-A0A2I0QMG6-F1
#
_entry.id   AF-A0A2I0QMG6-F1
#
_cell.length_a   1.000
_cell.length_b   1.000
_cell.length_c   1.000
_cell.angle_alpha   90.00
_cell.angle_beta   90.00
_cell.angle_gamma   90.00
#
_symmetry.space_group_name_H-M   'P 1'
#
loop_
_entity.id
_entity.type
_entity.pdbx_description
1 polymer ?
#
loop_
_entity_poly.entity_id
_entity_poly.type
_entity_poly.pdbx_seq_one_letter_code
_entity_poly.pdbx_strand_id
1 'polypeptide(L)' 'MKKYKEIADEWRKQIRINPENIGAHYNLGLLYKEIEKIEEAKKEILKARELFEQEGITDKVKFCDEILKNL' A
#
# COMPACT_ATOMS: atom_id res chain seq x y z
N MET A 1 13.49 10.23 8.63
CA MET A 1 14.11 9.65 7.42
C MET A 1 14.61 8.20 7.59
N LYS A 2 15.52 7.87 8.53
CA LYS A 2 16.05 6.50 8.66
C LYS A 2 14.99 5.43 8.98
N LYS A 3 14.06 5.73 9.90
CA LYS A 3 12.97 4.82 10.29
C LYS A 3 12.03 4.45 9.13
N TYR A 4 11.69 5.41 8.27
CA TYR A 4 10.83 5.16 7.11
C TYR A 4 11.45 4.21 6.10
N LYS A 5 12.77 4.32 5.89
CA LYS A 5 13.49 3.41 4.99
C LYS A 5 13.47 1.97 5.54
N GLU A 6 13.77 1.78 6.82
CA GLU A 6 13.76 0.46 7.47
C GLU A 6 12.37 -0.18 7.41
N ILE A 7 11.32 0.60 7.69
CA ILE A 7 9.94 0.14 7.62
C ILE A 7 9.55 -0.23 6.18
N ALA A 8 9.88 0.61 5.19
CA ALA A 8 9.62 0.31 3.79
C ALA A 8 10.33 -0.96 3.33
N ASP A 9 11.58 -1.18 3.77
CA ASP A 9 12.36 -2.36 3.43
C ASP A 9 11.77 -3.64 4.05
N GLU A 10 11.20 -3.55 5.26
CA GLU A 10 10.48 -4.66 5.89
C GLU A 10 9.21 -5.02 5.10
N TRP A 11 8.37 -4.04 4.74
CA TRP A 11 7.17 -4.35 3.94
C TRP A 11 7.50 -4.86 2.55
N ARG A 12 8.54 -4.33 1.90
CA ARG A 12 9.06 -4.89 0.63
C ARG A 12 9.51 -6.35 0.80
N LYS A 13 10.10 -6.70 1.94
CA LYS A 13 10.44 -8.10 2.25
C LYS A 13 9.19 -8.96 2.38
N GLN A 14 8.15 -8.47 3.06
CA GLN A 14 6.87 -9.16 3.16
C GLN A 14 6.22 -9.37 1.79
N ILE A 15 6.25 -8.35 0.92
CA ILE A 15 5.76 -8.44 -0.47
C ILE A 15 6.59 -9.45 -1.29
N ARG A 16 7.91 -9.53 -1.10
CA ARG A 16 8.74 -10.55 -1.76
C ARG A 16 8.39 -11.98 -1.32
N ILE A 17 8.01 -12.16 -0.06
CA ILE A 17 7.63 -13.47 0.49
C ILE A 17 6.20 -13.83 0.06
N ASN A 18 5.28 -12.88 0.15
CA ASN A 18 3.90 -13.00 -0.28
C ASN A 18 3.50 -11.76 -1.10
N PRO A 19 3.52 -11.87 -2.44
CA PRO A 19 3.12 -10.77 -3.35
C PRO A 19 1.65 -10.36 -3.25
N GLU A 20 0.83 -11.12 -2.54
CA GLU A 20 -0.59 -10.85 -2.31
C GLU A 20 -0.85 -10.40 -0.87
N ASN A 21 0.19 -10.03 -0.13
CA ASN A 21 0.03 -9.48 1.21
C ASN A 21 -0.60 -8.09 1.16
N ILE A 22 -1.92 -8.04 1.28
CA ILE A 22 -2.74 -6.83 1.25
C ILE A 22 -2.23 -5.79 2.24
N GLY A 23 -1.94 -6.22 3.48
CA GLY A 23 -1.48 -5.33 4.54
C GLY A 23 -0.12 -4.69 4.22
N ALA A 24 0.79 -5.45 3.62
CA ALA A 24 2.10 -4.93 3.24
C ALA A 24 2.00 -3.89 2.12
N HIS A 25 1.21 -4.15 1.07
CA HIS A 25 0.94 -3.18 0.00
C HIS A 25 0.27 -1.91 0.54
N TYR A 26 -0.77 -2.07 1.36
CA TYR A 26 -1.51 -0.95 1.93
C TYR A 26 -0.64 -0.06 2.82
N ASN A 27 0.10 -0.65 3.75
CA ASN A 27 0.97 0.10 4.67
C ASN A 27 2.15 0.76 3.96
N LEU A 28 2.72 0.08 2.95
CA LEU A 28 3.79 0.65 2.14
C LEU A 28 3.28 1.85 1.32
N GLY A 29 2.07 1.77 0.77
CA GLY A 29 1.43 2.90 0.08
C GLY A 29 1.16 4.09 0.99
N LEU A 30 0.65 3.85 2.21
CA LEU A 30 0.44 4.91 3.21
C LEU A 30 1.76 5.58 3.62
N LEU A 31 2.81 4.80 3.81
CA LEU A 31 4.12 5.37 4.13
C LEU A 31 4.68 6.19 2.98
N TYR A 32 4.57 5.71 1.73
CA TYR A 32 5.01 6.48 0.58
C TYR A 32 4.25 7.79 0.44
N LYS A 33 2.94 7.80 0.74
CA LYS A 33 2.15 9.02 0.84
C LYS A 33 2.71 9.98 1.89
N GLU A 34 3.03 9.47 3.08
CA GLU A 34 3.58 10.26 4.21
C GLU A 34 4.93 10.90 3.87
N ILE A 35 5.73 10.25 3.02
CA ILE A 35 7.04 10.77 2.57
C ILE A 35 7.00 11.37 1.15
N GLU A 36 5.80 11.75 0.68
CA GLU A 36 5.55 12.45 -0.58
C GLU A 36 6.04 11.73 -1.84
N LYS A 37 6.21 10.41 -1.76
CA LYS A 37 6.48 9.52 -2.89
C LYS A 37 5.19 9.08 -3.55
N ILE A 38 4.56 10.03 -4.24
CA ILE A 38 3.19 9.88 -4.75
C ILE A 38 3.04 8.72 -5.73
N GLU A 39 3.97 8.56 -6.67
CA GLU A 39 3.90 7.48 -7.68
C GLU A 39 4.05 6.10 -7.04
N GLU A 40 4.99 5.93 -6.12
CA GLU A 40 5.12 4.68 -5.38
C GLU A 40 3.91 4.44 -4.46
N ALA A 41 3.34 5.49 -3.85
CA ALA A 41 2.12 5.38 -3.06
C ALA A 41 0.94 4.88 -3.91
N LYS A 42 0.71 5.47 -5.08
CA LYS A 42 -0.35 5.07 -6.01
C LYS A 42 -0.23 3.61 -6.39
N LYS A 43 0.98 3.17 -6.76
CA LYS A 43 1.23 1.78 -7.15
C LYS A 43 0.87 0.79 -6.05
N GLU A 44 1.31 1.04 -4.82
CA GLU A 44 1.09 0.11 -3.72
C GLU A 44 -0.36 0.13 -3.22
N ILE A 45 -1.02 1.31 -3.19
CA ILE A 45 -2.44 1.41 -2.85
C ILE A 45 -3.33 0.77 -3.92
N LEU A 46 -3.01 0.89 -5.21
CA LEU A 46 -3.72 0.19 -6.29
C LEU A 46 -3.63 -1.33 -6.11
N LYS A 47 -2.44 -1.85 -5.81
CA LYS A 47 -2.28 -3.29 -5.58
C LYS A 47 -3.06 -3.76 -4.36
N ALA A 48 -3.06 -3.00 -3.26
CA ALA A 48 -3.88 -3.31 -2.10
C ALA A 48 -5.38 -3.29 -2.44
N ARG A 49 -5.84 -2.30 -3.22
CA ARG A 49 -7.22 -2.17 -3.69
C ARG A 49 -7.65 -3.40 -4.49
N GLU A 50 -6.86 -3.83 -5.47
CA GLU A 50 -7.12 -5.01 -6.30
C GLU A 50 -7.28 -6.27 -5.44
N LEU A 51 -6.37 -6.47 -4.47
CA LEU A 51 -6.40 -7.65 -3.61
C LEU A 51 -7.59 -7.61 -2.64
N PHE A 52 -7.94 -6.43 -2.09
CA PHE A 52 -9.18 -6.28 -1.30
C PHE A 52 -10.44 -6.60 -2.11
N GLU A 53 -10.47 -6.20 -3.39
CA GLU A 53 -11.56 -6.49 -4.31
C GLU A 53 -11.68 -8.00 -4.59
N GLN A 54 -10.55 -8.67 -4.80
CA GLN A 54 -10.48 -10.13 -4.99
C GLN A 54 -10.98 -10.91 -3.75
N GLU A 55 -10.69 -10.42 -2.54
CA GLU A 55 -11.17 -11.00 -1.28
C GLU A 55 -12.61 -10.58 -0.92
N GLY A 56 -13.26 -9.75 -1.75
CA GLY A 56 -14.63 -9.25 -1.49
C GLY A 56 -14.74 -8.21 -0.37
N ILE A 57 -13.62 -7.60 0.06
CA ILE A 57 -13.55 -6.63 1.15
C ILE A 57 -13.85 -5.22 0.62
N THR A 58 -15.13 -5.00 0.30
CA THR A 58 -15.61 -3.78 -0.38
C THR A 58 -15.38 -2.47 0.38
N ASP A 59 -15.44 -2.46 1.71
CA ASP A 59 -15.21 -1.25 2.50
C ASP A 59 -13.76 -0.75 2.39
N LYS A 60 -12.80 -1.69 2.31
CA LYS A 60 -11.39 -1.34 2.14
C LYS A 60 -11.06 -0.90 0.72
N VAL A 61 -11.78 -1.40 -0.29
CA VAL A 61 -11.70 -0.88 -1.67
C VAL A 61 -12.06 0.61 -1.70
N LYS A 62 -13.21 0.98 -1.11
CA LYS A 62 -13.62 2.40 -1.02
C LYS A 62 -12.59 3.26 -0.31
N PHE A 63 -12.00 2.74 0.78
CA PHE A 63 -10.95 3.47 1.49
C PHE A 63 -9.70 3.67 0.60
N CYS A 64 -9.31 2.67 -0.20
CA CYS A 64 -8.21 2.83 -1.14
C CYS A 64 -8.55 3.86 -2.23
N ASP A 65 -9.78 3.88 -2.73
CA ASP A 65 -10.25 4.89 -3.69
C ASP A 65 -10.18 6.32 -3.11
N GLU A 66 -10.55 6.50 -1.84
CA GLU A 66 -10.42 7.77 -1.11
C GLU A 66 -8.96 8.22 -0.99
N ILE A 67 -8.04 7.31 -0.68
CA ILE A 67 -6.60 7.62 -0.64
C ILE A 67 -6.11 8.04 -2.04
N LEU A 68 -6.46 7.27 -3.07
CA LEU A 68 -5.99 7.49 -4.44
C LEU A 68 -6.44 8.83 -5.03
N LYS A 69 -7.62 9.33 -4.65
CA LYS A 69 -8.09 10.67 -5.03
C LYS A 69 -7.24 11.80 -4.45
N ASN A 70 -6.57 11.54 -3.33
CA ASN A 70 -5.77 12.51 -2.56
C ASN A 70 -4.25 12.32 -2.78
N LEU A 71 -3.85 11.49 -3.74
CA LEU A 71 -2.47 11.26 -4.17
C LEU A 71 -2.23 11.92 -5.52
#